data_AF-A0A976Q626-F1
#
_entry.id   AF-A0A976Q626-F1
#
_cell.length_a   1.000
_cell.length_b   1.000
_cell.length_c   1.000
_cell.angle_alpha   90.00
_cell.angle_beta   90.00
_cell.angle_gamma   90.00
#
_symmetry.space_group_name_H-M   'P 1'
#
loop_
_entity.id
_entity.type
_entity.pdbx_description
1 polymer ?
#
loop_
_entity_poly.entity_id
_entity_poly.type
_entity_poly.pdbx_seq_one_letter_code
_entity_poly.pdbx_strand_id
1 'polypeptide(L)' 'MPWDLKYSNFGIAIIDGKNVKVFSGADNYFTIGLGEEIADALWVGDELNVTLKNGEVRRYNDKYNYTTI' A
#
# COMPACT_ATOMS: atom_id res chain seq x y z
N MET A 1 -9.12 -2.11 10.89
CA MET A 1 -8.15 -1.98 12.00
C MET A 1 -6.92 -1.38 11.37
N PRO A 2 -6.39 -0.26 11.89
CA PRO A 2 -5.27 0.45 11.26
C PRO A 2 -4.08 -0.46 11.00
N TRP A 3 -3.21 -0.06 10.07
CA TRP A 3 -1.94 -0.74 9.85
C TRP A 3 -1.23 -1.00 11.17
N ASP A 4 -0.79 -2.25 11.35
CA ASP A 4 0.09 -2.60 12.45
C ASP A 4 1.42 -1.88 12.23
N LEU A 5 1.97 -1.27 13.29
CA LEU A 5 3.20 -0.47 13.24
C LEU A 5 4.38 -1.21 12.62
N LYS A 6 4.38 -2.55 12.63
CA LYS A 6 5.42 -3.34 11.95
C LYS A 6 5.50 -3.09 10.44
N TYR A 7 4.40 -2.67 9.78
CA TYR A 7 4.40 -2.37 8.35
C TYR A 7 4.91 -0.96 8.07
N SER A 8 4.37 0.05 8.77
CA SER A 8 4.81 1.44 8.59
C SER A 8 6.26 1.65 9.04
N ASN A 9 6.69 1.00 10.12
CA ASN A 9 8.08 1.06 10.59
C ASN A 9 9.06 0.37 9.63
N PHE A 10 8.64 -0.69 8.94
CA PHE A 10 9.49 -1.30 7.93
C PHE A 10 9.49 -0.46 6.64
N GLY A 11 8.35 0.14 6.31
CA GLY A 11 8.25 1.23 5.31
C GLY A 11 8.45 0.78 3.86
N ILE A 12 8.58 -0.52 3.60
CA ILE A 12 8.78 -1.03 2.25
C ILE A 12 7.43 -1.45 1.64
N ALA A 13 7.06 -0.74 0.58
CA ALA A 13 5.98 -1.10 -0.33
C ALA A 13 6.57 -1.31 -1.73
N ILE A 14 6.30 -2.45 -2.36
CA ILE A 14 6.78 -2.79 -3.70
C ILE A 14 5.59 -3.02 -4.62
N ILE A 15 5.61 -2.38 -5.78
CA ILE A 15 4.62 -2.58 -6.83
C ILE A 15 4.98 -3.84 -7.63
N ASP A 16 4.02 -4.74 -7.75
CA ASP A 16 4.10 -5.96 -8.53
C ASP A 16 2.89 -6.03 -9.49
N GLY A 17 3.04 -5.30 -10.61
CA GLY A 17 1.97 -5.08 -11.58
C GLY A 17 0.78 -4.33 -10.98
N LYS A 18 -0.32 -5.06 -10.79
CA LYS A 18 -1.58 -4.54 -10.22
C LYS A 18 -1.71 -4.75 -8.71
N ASN A 19 -0.61 -5.15 -8.07
CA ASN A 19 -0.56 -5.46 -6.66
C ASN A 19 0.49 -4.60 -5.96
N VAL A 20 0.26 -4.30 -4.68
CA VAL A 20 1.27 -3.75 -3.79
C VAL A 20 1.61 -4.78 -2.73
N LYS A 21 2.90 -5.11 -2.62
CA LYS A 21 3.46 -5.92 -1.54
C LYS A 21 3.93 -4.98 -0.43
N VAL A 22 3.31 -5.09 0.74
CA VAL A 22 3.62 -4.31 1.93
C VAL A 22 4.35 -5.19 2.93
N PHE A 23 5.60 -4.87 3.21
CA PHE A 23 6.48 -5.70 4.01
C PHE A 23 6.42 -5.30 5.49
N SER A 24 6.52 -6.30 6.37
CA SER A 24 6.68 -6.16 7.83
C SER A 24 8.03 -6.69 8.32
N GLY A 25 8.88 -7.13 7.38
CA GLY A 25 10.18 -7.76 7.62
C GLY A 25 10.70 -8.32 6.29
N ALA A 26 11.87 -8.96 6.31
CA ALA A 26 12.53 -9.44 5.08
C ALA A 26 11.66 -10.40 4.25
N ASP A 27 11.00 -11.36 4.91
CA ASP A 27 10.26 -12.44 4.24
C ASP A 27 8.74 -12.38 4.48
N ASN A 28 8.27 -11.41 5.27
CA ASN A 28 6.87 -11.28 5.67
C ASN A 28 6.24 -10.07 5.01
N TYR A 29 5.35 -10.30 4.05
CA TYR A 29 4.58 -9.26 3.38
C TYR A 29 3.10 -9.62 3.25
N PHE A 30 2.29 -8.59 3.08
CA PHE A 30 0.92 -8.72 2.60
C PHE A 30 0.81 -8.17 1.18
N THR A 31 -0.05 -8.77 0.39
CA THR A 31 -0.35 -8.29 -0.96
C THR A 31 -1.72 -7.63 -0.97
N ILE A 32 -1.78 -6.40 -1.49
CA ILE A 32 -3.01 -5.68 -1.80
C ILE A 32 -3.21 -5.76 -3.30
N GLY A 33 -4.31 -6.35 -3.76
CA GLY A 33 -4.67 -6.37 -5.19
C GLY A 33 -5.59 -5.21 -5.53
N LEU A 34 -5.16 -4.31 -6.41
CA LEU A 34 -5.91 -3.10 -6.75
C LEU A 34 -6.77 -3.25 -8.01
N GLY A 35 -6.54 -4.29 -8.81
CA GLY A 35 -7.25 -4.54 -10.08
C GLY A 35 -6.82 -3.64 -11.23
N GLU A 36 -6.10 -2.56 -10.93
CA GLU A 36 -5.65 -1.52 -11.84
C GLU A 36 -4.13 -1.37 -11.83
N GLU A 37 -3.60 -0.78 -12.90
CA GLU A 37 -2.18 -0.49 -13.03
C GLU A 37 -1.75 0.59 -12.04
N ILE A 38 -0.68 0.31 -11.31
CA ILE A 38 -0.17 1.19 -10.26
C ILE A 38 0.97 2.02 -10.83
N ALA A 39 0.93 3.33 -10.57
CA ALA A 39 1.99 4.26 -10.92
C ALA A 39 3.00 4.41 -9.78
N ASP A 40 2.53 4.53 -8.55
CA ASP A 40 3.36 4.75 -7.38
C ASP A 40 2.71 4.19 -6.10
N ALA A 41 3.52 3.85 -5.08
CA ALA A 41 3.07 3.37 -3.79
C ALA A 41 4.05 3.80 -2.70
N LEU A 42 3.61 4.67 -1.79
CA LEU A 42 4.46 5.30 -0.79
C LEU A 42 3.77 5.44 0.56
N TRP A 43 4.55 5.27 1.62
CA TRP A 43 4.08 5.53 2.98
C TRP A 43 4.04 7.02 3.26
N VAL A 44 2.95 7.49 3.86
CA VAL A 44 2.78 8.85 4.38
C VAL A 44 2.34 8.72 5.84
N GLY A 45 3.32 8.81 6.74
CA GLY A 45 3.08 8.50 8.15
C GLY A 45 2.67 7.04 8.33
N ASP A 46 1.51 6.82 8.92
CA ASP A 46 0.96 5.48 9.18
C ASP A 46 0.00 4.98 8.09
N GLU A 47 -0.13 5.73 6.99
CA GLU A 47 -1.01 5.39 5.87
C GLU A 47 -0.19 5.06 4.61
N LEU A 48 -0.70 4.14 3.79
CA LEU A 48 -0.10 3.81 2.51
C LEU A 48 -0.89 4.50 1.40
N ASN A 49 -0.27 5.44 0.69
CA ASN A 49 -0.83 6.04 -0.51
C ASN A 49 -0.43 5.23 -1.74
N VAL A 50 -1.41 4.85 -2.54
CA VAL A 50 -1.19 4.15 -3.81
C VAL A 50 -1.80 4.98 -4.93
N THR A 51 -0.94 5.45 -5.84
CA THR A 51 -1.32 6.24 -7.01
C THR A 51 -1.49 5.30 -8.19
N LEU A 52 -2.67 5.31 -8.79
CA LEU A 52 -2.99 4.52 -9.98
C LEU A 52 -2.58 5.28 -11.25
N LYS A 53 -2.32 4.56 -12.35
CA LYS A 53 -1.98 5.18 -13.64
C LYS A 53 -3.12 6.02 -14.24
N ASN A 54 -4.34 5.83 -13.78
CA ASN A 54 -5.50 6.64 -14.17
C ASN A 54 -5.54 8.01 -13.45
N GLY A 55 -4.62 8.26 -12.50
CA GLY A 55 -4.54 9.50 -11.70
C GLY A 55 -5.28 9.43 -10.36
N GLU A 56 -6.04 8.38 -10.09
CA GLU A 56 -6.70 8.15 -8.80
C GLU A 56 -5.67 7.82 -7.72
N VAL A 57 -5.84 8.38 -6.53
CA VAL A 57 -5.02 8.05 -5.37
C VAL A 57 -5.87 7.36 -4.31
N ARG A 58 -5.47 6.14 -3.94
CA ARG A 58 -6.09 5.35 -2.87
C ARG A 58 -5.22 5.41 -1.64
N ARG A 59 -5.77 5.94 -0.55
CA ARG A 59 -5.11 6.03 0.75
C ARG A 59 -5.59 4.90 1.65
N TYR A 60 -4.72 3.94 1.91
CA TYR A 60 -4.99 2.76 2.71
C TYR A 60 -4.68 3.03 4.19
N ASN A 61 -5.73 3.03 4.99
CA ASN A 61 -5.66 3.04 6.46
C ASN A 61 -5.31 1.65 7.00
N ASP A 62 -5.69 0.61 6.25
CA ASP A 62 -5.29 -0.77 6.47
C ASP A 62 -5.32 -1.55 5.15
N LYS A 63 -5.01 -2.85 5.18
CA LYS A 63 -4.93 -3.69 3.98
C LYS A 63 -6.25 -3.88 3.23
N TYR A 64 -7.39 -3.55 3.82
CA TYR A 64 -8.73 -3.74 3.26
C TYR A 64 -9.48 -2.42 3.02
N ASN A 65 -9.20 -1.40 3.82
CA ASN A 65 -9.94 -0.16 3.85
C ASN A 65 -9.08 0.97 3.30
N TYR A 66 -9.61 1.64 2.27
CA TYR A 66 -9.02 2.84 1.70
C TYR A 66 -10.07 3.92 1.47
N THR A 67 -9.59 5.16 1.37
CA THR A 67 -10.35 6.29 0.85
C THR A 67 -9.71 6.76 -0.44
N THR A 68 -10.53 7.08 -1.44
CA THR A 68 -10.06 7.74 -2.66
C THR A 68 -9.97 9.25 -2.40
N ILE A 69 -8.86 9.86 -2.82
CA ILE A 69 -8.57 11.30 -2.71
C ILE A 69 -8.19 11.89 -4.07
#